data_AF-A0A951MTM7-F1
#
_entry.id   AF-A0A951MTM7-F1
#
_cell.length_a   1.000
_cell.length_b   1.000
_cell.length_c   1.000
_cell.angle_alpha   90.00
_cell.angle_beta   90.00
_cell.angle_gamma   90.00
#
_symmetry.space_group_name_H-M   'P 1'
#
loop_
_entity.id
_entity.type
_entity.pdbx_description
1 polymer ?
#
loop_
_entity_poly.entity_id
_entity_poly.type
_entity_poly.pdbx_seq_one_letter_code
_entity_poly.pdbx_strand_id
1 'polypeptide(L)'
;MKLRSLQLHGFKSFADKTVLELRDGVTAIVGSNGCGKSNTADAVRWVLGETRAGALRSAKMEEVIFQGSTRRRPLNYAEVSLVFSNEDGSVPVPRSEIEIARKVFREGGSEYSLNRQGCRLRDIHDLLRDTGLGANAYSIIEGGMIDAILS
;
A
#
# COMPACT_ATOMS: atom_id res chain seq x y z
N MET A 1 -1.32 15.63 7.92
CA MET A 1 -0.88 14.61 6.98
C MET A 1 -2.01 14.31 6.01
N LYS A 2 -1.76 14.35 4.69
CA LYS A 2 -2.78 14.05 3.66
C LYS A 2 -2.20 13.16 2.57
N LEU A 3 -2.90 12.12 2.15
CA LEU A 3 -2.48 11.28 1.04
C LEU A 3 -2.54 12.08 -0.27
N ARG A 4 -1.46 12.05 -1.06
CA ARG A 4 -1.32 12.76 -2.34
C ARG A 4 -1.44 11.81 -3.52
N SER A 5 -0.72 10.69 -3.47
CA SER A 5 -0.79 9.70 -4.55
C SER A 5 -0.46 8.29 -4.09
N LEU A 6 -1.04 7.30 -4.77
CA LEU A 6 -0.69 5.90 -4.66
C LEU A 6 -0.21 5.41 -6.04
N GLN A 7 1.03 4.96 -6.11
CA GLN A 7 1.63 4.39 -7.31
C GLN A 7 1.72 2.88 -7.15
N LEU A 8 1.29 2.16 -8.19
CA LEU A 8 1.15 0.70 -8.19
C LEU A 8 1.84 0.16 -9.43
N HIS A 9 2.66 -0.88 -9.28
CA HIS A 9 3.20 -1.62 -10.42
C HIS A 9 3.38 -3.09 -10.06
N GLY A 10 2.88 -3.97 -10.90
CA GLY A 10 2.90 -5.42 -10.67
C GLY A 10 2.17 -5.88 -9.41
N PHE A 11 1.40 -5.03 -8.73
CA PHE A 11 0.69 -5.36 -7.50
C PHE A 11 -0.70 -5.92 -7.83
N LYS A 12 -0.91 -7.21 -7.56
CA LYS A 12 -2.16 -7.93 -7.81
C LYS A 12 -2.70 -7.64 -9.21
N SER A 13 -3.87 -7.03 -9.34
CA SER A 13 -4.49 -6.70 -10.63
C SER A 13 -3.79 -5.57 -11.40
N PHE A 14 -2.89 -4.81 -10.78
CA PHE A 14 -2.20 -3.66 -11.38
C PHE A 14 -0.92 -4.11 -12.10
N ALA A 15 -1.07 -4.76 -13.26
CA ALA A 15 0.07 -5.22 -14.05
C ALA A 15 0.94 -4.05 -14.59
N ASP A 16 0.30 -2.99 -15.08
CA ASP A 16 1.01 -1.80 -15.56
C ASP A 16 1.19 -0.77 -14.45
N LYS A 17 2.16 0.12 -14.61
CA LYS A 17 2.32 1.26 -13.71
C LYS A 17 1.03 2.10 -13.73
N THR A 18 0.41 2.22 -12.56
CA THR A 18 -0.82 2.98 -12.34
C THR A 18 -0.55 4.01 -11.25
N VAL A 19 -0.95 5.26 -11.47
CA VAL A 19 -0.84 6.34 -10.48
C VAL A 19 -2.25 6.83 -10.17
N LEU A 20 -2.63 6.73 -8.91
CA LEU A 20 -3.89 7.25 -8.38
C LEU A 20 -3.59 8.55 -7.65
N GLU A 21 -4.04 9.68 -8.18
CA GLU A 21 -3.99 10.97 -7.49
C GLU A 21 -5.16 11.06 -6.51
N LEU A 22 -4.83 11.29 -5.24
CA LEU A 22 -5.80 11.44 -4.17
C LEU A 22 -5.96 12.93 -3.90
N ARG A 23 -7.19 13.43 -4.07
CA ARG A 23 -7.53 14.83 -3.87
C ARG A 23 -8.06 15.06 -2.48
N ASP A 24 -7.95 16.30 -2.03
CA ASP A 24 -8.57 16.74 -0.79
C ASP A 24 -10.08 16.48 -0.79
N GLY A 25 -10.61 16.08 0.36
CA GLY A 25 -12.01 15.71 0.53
C GLY A 25 -12.22 14.21 0.39
N VAL A 26 -13.23 13.81 -0.39
CA VAL A 26 -13.64 12.40 -0.54
C VAL A 26 -13.24 11.90 -1.92
N THR A 27 -12.42 10.86 -1.97
CA THR A 27 -12.10 10.13 -3.21
C THR A 27 -12.82 8.78 -3.21
N ALA A 28 -13.63 8.53 -4.25
CA ALA A 28 -14.35 7.27 -4.42
C ALA A 28 -13.69 6.41 -5.52
N ILE A 29 -13.43 5.14 -5.21
CA ILE A 29 -12.90 4.17 -6.18
C ILE A 29 -14.03 3.21 -6.55
N VAL A 30 -14.50 3.30 -7.80
CA VAL A 30 -15.66 2.54 -8.31
C VAL A 30 -15.30 1.69 -9.52
N GLY A 31 -16.15 0.71 -9.83
CA GLY A 31 -15.91 -0.30 -10.88
C GLY A 31 -16.66 -1.61 -10.62
N SER A 32 -16.64 -2.51 -11.59
CA SER A 32 -17.31 -3.83 -11.48
C SER A 32 -16.65 -4.73 -10.42
N ASN A 33 -17.36 -5.77 -9.99
CA ASN A 33 -16.79 -6.75 -9.08
C ASN A 33 -15.66 -7.52 -9.76
N GLY A 34 -14.59 -7.78 -9.01
CA GLY A 34 -13.37 -8.44 -9.53
C GLY A 34 -12.43 -7.54 -10.34
N CYS A 35 -12.76 -6.27 -10.59
CA CYS A 35 -11.88 -5.37 -11.37
C CYS A 35 -10.67 -4.82 -10.61
N GLY A 36 -10.49 -5.20 -9.33
CA GLY A 36 -9.33 -4.82 -8.53
C GLY A 36 -9.52 -3.62 -7.60
N LYS A 37 -10.73 -3.09 -7.42
CA LYS A 37 -10.99 -1.94 -6.52
C LYS A 37 -10.40 -2.13 -5.12
N SER A 38 -10.70 -3.28 -4.50
CA SER A 38 -10.24 -3.57 -3.14
C SER A 38 -8.73 -3.80 -3.08
N ASN A 39 -8.06 -4.14 -4.20
CA ASN A 39 -6.60 -4.24 -4.25
C ASN A 39 -5.94 -2.89 -4.01
N THR A 40 -6.63 -1.76 -4.23
CA THR A 40 -6.11 -0.45 -3.86
C THR A 40 -5.98 -0.30 -2.33
N ALA A 41 -6.97 -0.76 -1.57
CA ALA A 41 -6.90 -0.76 -0.10
C ALA A 41 -5.81 -1.71 0.42
N ASP A 42 -5.69 -2.90 -0.18
CA ASP A 42 -4.62 -3.85 0.16
C ASP A 42 -3.24 -3.22 -0.10
N ALA A 43 -3.07 -2.49 -1.20
CA ALA A 43 -1.82 -1.84 -1.54
C ALA A 43 -1.41 -0.79 -0.49
N VAL A 44 -2.37 0.02 -0.03
CA VAL A 44 -2.16 1.00 1.05
C VAL A 44 -1.75 0.29 2.34
N ARG A 45 -2.46 -0.77 2.76
CA ARG A 45 -2.06 -1.56 3.94
C ARG A 45 -0.65 -2.15 3.79
N TRP A 46 -0.36 -2.70 2.62
CA TRP A 46 0.88 -3.38 2.34
C TRP A 46 2.09 -2.45 2.39
N VAL A 47 2.00 -1.27 1.78
CA VAL A 47 3.08 -0.27 1.77
C VAL A 47 3.29 0.39 3.14
N LEU A 48 2.24 0.50 3.95
CA LEU A 48 2.31 0.96 5.35
C LEU A 48 2.86 -0.12 6.31
N GLY A 49 3.24 -1.29 5.79
CA GLY A 49 4.02 -2.27 6.53
C GLY A 49 3.25 -3.48 7.05
N GLU A 50 2.07 -3.80 6.50
CA GLU A 50 1.39 -5.07 6.77
C GLU A 50 2.22 -6.26 6.24
N THR A 51 2.58 -7.19 7.11
CA THR A 51 3.41 -8.36 6.76
C THR A 51 2.62 -9.67 6.67
N ARG A 52 1.37 -9.70 7.14
CA ARG A 52 0.53 -10.89 7.10
C ARG A 52 -0.13 -10.99 5.73
N ALA A 53 0.27 -11.99 4.94
CA ALA A 53 -0.33 -12.25 3.63
C ALA A 53 -1.86 -12.40 3.70
N GLY A 54 -2.37 -13.06 4.75
CA GLY A 54 -3.81 -13.23 4.97
C GLY A 54 -4.58 -11.91 5.12
N ALA A 55 -3.99 -10.89 5.75
CA ALA A 55 -4.58 -9.56 5.86
C ALA A 55 -4.69 -8.85 4.50
N LEU A 56 -3.91 -9.32 3.52
CA LEU A 56 -3.93 -8.87 2.13
C LEU A 56 -4.67 -9.88 1.25
N ARG A 57 -5.51 -10.77 1.80
CA ARG A 57 -6.28 -11.76 1.01
C ARG A 57 -5.39 -12.57 0.06
N SER A 58 -4.20 -12.92 0.53
CA SER A 58 -3.17 -13.68 -0.18
C SER A 58 -2.69 -14.81 0.73
N ALA A 59 -2.30 -15.97 0.19
CA ALA A 59 -1.77 -17.07 1.01
C ALA A 59 -0.30 -16.85 1.36
N LYS A 60 0.48 -16.26 0.44
CA LYS A 60 1.89 -15.90 0.62
C LYS A 60 2.16 -14.45 0.21
N MET A 61 3.28 -13.91 0.66
CA MET A 61 3.62 -12.51 0.36
C MET A 61 3.93 -12.32 -1.13
N GLU A 62 4.57 -13.29 -1.78
CA GLU A 62 4.90 -13.26 -3.20
C GLU A 62 3.66 -13.31 -4.10
N GLU A 63 2.50 -13.71 -3.57
CA GLU A 63 1.23 -13.73 -4.29
C GLU A 63 0.63 -12.33 -4.49
N VAL A 64 1.16 -11.31 -3.81
CA VAL A 64 0.82 -9.91 -4.14
C VAL A 64 1.40 -9.49 -5.50
N ILE A 65 2.31 -10.27 -6.08
CA ILE A 65 2.84 -10.05 -7.43
C ILE A 65 1.79 -10.48 -8.45
N PHE A 66 1.60 -9.69 -9.51
CA PHE A 66 0.72 -10.01 -10.63
C PHE A 66 1.06 -11.38 -11.21
N GLN A 67 0.11 -12.31 -11.12
CA GLN A 67 0.28 -13.70 -11.54
C GLN A 67 -0.03 -13.94 -13.03
N GLY A 68 -0.18 -12.88 -13.82
CA GLY A 68 -0.54 -13.00 -15.22
C GLY A 68 -2.04 -13.04 -15.45
N SER A 69 -2.40 -13.08 -16.73
CA SER A 69 -3.76 -13.24 -17.24
C SER A 69 -3.69 -13.94 -18.59
N THR A 70 -4.83 -14.22 -19.22
CA THR A 70 -4.88 -14.77 -20.58
C THR A 70 -4.06 -13.98 -21.60
N ARG A 71 -3.90 -12.66 -21.40
CA ARG A 71 -3.20 -11.76 -22.34
C ARG A 71 -1.82 -11.30 -21.87
N ARG A 72 -1.43 -11.58 -20.62
CA ARG A 72 -0.22 -11.00 -20.01
C ARG A 72 0.50 -12.03 -19.16
N ARG A 73 1.82 -12.08 -19.29
CA ARG A 73 2.66 -12.96 -18.46
C ARG A 73 2.71 -12.47 -17.00
N PRO A 74 2.98 -13.37 -16.05
CA PRO A 74 3.28 -12.97 -14.67
C PRO A 74 4.48 -12.03 -14.62
N LEU A 75 4.51 -11.15 -13.62
CA LEU A 75 5.65 -10.28 -13.34
C LEU A 75 6.57 -10.90 -12.28
N ASN A 76 7.79 -10.38 -12.19
CA ASN A 76 8.81 -10.86 -11.25
C ASN A 76 8.85 -10.06 -9.95
N TYR A 77 8.16 -8.93 -9.89
CA TYR A 77 8.08 -8.10 -8.70
C TYR A 77 6.76 -7.31 -8.65
N ALA A 78 6.42 -6.86 -7.45
CA ALA A 78 5.41 -5.84 -7.21
C ALA A 78 6.05 -4.69 -6.45
N GLU A 79 5.63 -3.47 -6.77
CA GLU A 79 6.08 -2.24 -6.13
C GLU A 79 4.88 -1.33 -5.90
N VAL A 80 4.78 -0.81 -4.68
CA VAL A 80 3.78 0.18 -4.30
C VAL A 80 4.50 1.33 -3.62
N SER A 81 4.17 2.55 -4.03
CA SER A 81 4.65 3.78 -3.41
C SER A 81 3.46 4.65 -3.00
N LEU A 82 3.51 5.17 -1.78
CA LEU A 82 2.50 6.04 -1.20
C LEU A 82 3.14 7.36 -0.84
N VAL A 83 2.59 8.44 -1.38
CA VAL A 83 3.05 9.81 -1.13
C VAL A 83 2.02 10.54 -0.27
N PHE A 84 2.49 11.22 0.77
CA PHE A 84 1.66 12.08 1.60
C PHE A 84 2.33 13.42 1.90
N SER A 85 1.52 14.45 2.07
CA SER A 85 1.94 15.77 2.55
C SER A 85 2.24 15.71 4.04
N ASN A 86 3.37 16.33 4.39
CA ASN A 86 3.86 16.58 5.74
C ASN A 86 3.95 18.10 6.03
N GLU A 87 3.13 18.91 5.35
CA GLU A 87 3.07 20.37 5.55
C GLU A 87 2.69 20.77 6.99
N ASP A 88 1.97 19.90 7.70
CA ASP A 88 1.59 20.11 9.10
C ASP A 88 2.66 19.66 10.10
N GLY A 89 3.81 19.15 9.63
CA GLY A 89 4.93 18.71 10.47
C GLY A 89 4.60 17.52 11.38
N SER A 90 3.54 16.77 11.04
CA SER A 90 3.07 15.61 11.83
C SER A 90 4.08 14.46 11.88
N VAL A 91 5.01 14.39 10.92
CA VAL A 91 6.17 13.49 10.94
C VAL A 91 7.46 14.29 11.07
N PRO A 92 8.40 13.86 11.95
CA PRO A 92 9.64 14.58 12.25
C PRO A 92 10.70 14.44 11.14
N VAL A 93 10.33 14.76 9.90
CA VAL A 93 11.21 14.79 8.72
C VAL A 93 11.15 16.18 8.09
N PRO A 94 12.29 16.81 7.76
CA PRO A 94 12.33 18.16 7.19
C PRO A 94 12.00 18.15 5.69
N ARG A 95 10.87 17.54 5.31
CA ARG A 95 10.34 17.53 3.95
C ARG A 95 8.85 17.79 3.99
N SER A 96 8.37 18.57 3.02
CA SER A 96 6.95 18.85 2.82
C SER A 96 6.18 17.65 2.28
N GLU A 97 6.87 16.70 1.66
CA GLU A 97 6.30 15.46 1.15
C GLU A 97 7.16 14.26 1.59
N ILE A 98 6.46 13.17 1.87
CA ILE A 98 7.07 11.91 2.25
C ILE A 98 6.56 10.82 1.30
N GLU A 99 7.49 10.06 0.75
CA GLU A 99 7.25 8.89 -0.09
C GLU A 99 7.67 7.63 0.67
N ILE A 100 6.74 6.70 0.90
CA ILE A 100 7.05 5.36 1.41
C ILE A 100 6.84 4.39 0.26
N ALA A 101 7.84 3.56 -0.05
CA ALA A 101 7.69 2.52 -1.04
C ALA A 101 8.09 1.15 -0.50
N ARG A 102 7.40 0.12 -0.99
CA ARG A 102 7.67 -1.28 -0.72
C ARG A 102 7.71 -2.05 -2.02
N LYS A 103 8.71 -2.92 -2.14
CA LYS A 103 8.90 -3.80 -3.29
C LYS A 103 9.12 -5.24 -2.81
N VAL A 104 8.57 -6.21 -3.53
CA VAL A 104 8.81 -7.64 -3.29
C VAL A 104 9.14 -8.34 -4.59
N PHE A 105 10.09 -9.26 -4.55
CA PHE A 105 10.52 -10.06 -5.70
C PHE A 105 10.01 -11.49 -5.58
N ARG A 106 9.77 -12.13 -6.72
CA ARG A 106 9.29 -13.52 -6.80
C ARG A 106 10.29 -14.53 -6.22
N GLU A 107 11.57 -14.23 -6.31
CA GLU A 107 12.66 -15.03 -5.75
C GLU A 107 12.79 -14.86 -4.22
N GLY A 108 11.95 -14.02 -3.63
CA GLY A 108 11.97 -13.67 -2.22
C GLY A 108 12.62 -12.32 -1.95
N GLY A 109 12.46 -11.83 -0.72
CA GLY A 109 12.98 -10.54 -0.28
C GLY A 109 12.00 -9.39 -0.48
N SER A 110 12.01 -8.46 0.48
CA SER A 110 11.29 -7.20 0.41
C SER A 110 12.25 -6.05 0.58
N GLU A 111 12.14 -5.06 -0.28
CA GLU A 111 12.85 -3.79 -0.18
C GLU A 111 11.87 -2.72 0.28
N TYR A 112 12.38 -1.83 1.14
CA TYR A 112 11.65 -0.70 1.67
C TYR A 112 12.44 0.55 1.38
N SER A 113 11.75 1.63 1.05
CA SER A 113 12.40 2.94 0.93
C SER A 113 11.56 4.04 1.51
N LEU A 114 12.25 5.00 2.13
CA LEU A 114 11.71 6.26 2.58
C LEU A 114 12.34 7.35 1.73
N ASN A 115 11.51 8.06 0.98
CA ASN A 115 11.92 9.07 0.01
C ASN A 115 13.04 8.60 -0.94
N ARG A 116 12.85 7.39 -1.49
CA ARG A 116 13.78 6.71 -2.42
C ARG A 116 15.13 6.35 -1.82
N GLN A 117 15.29 6.47 -0.51
CA GLN A 117 16.45 5.94 0.21
C GLN A 117 16.06 4.61 0.85
N GLY A 118 16.87 3.58 0.62
CA GLY A 118 16.63 2.26 1.21
C GLY A 118 16.59 2.32 2.74
N CYS A 119 15.61 1.66 3.34
CA CYS A 119 15.43 1.61 4.78
C CYS A 119 14.94 0.23 5.22
N ARG A 120 14.78 0.03 6.52
CA ARG A 120 14.18 -1.17 7.11
C ARG A 120 12.68 -0.96 7.27
N LEU A 121 11.92 -2.05 7.33
CA LEU A 121 10.49 -2.01 7.69
C LEU A 121 10.27 -1.32 9.05
N ARG A 122 11.17 -1.57 10.01
CA ARG A 122 11.13 -0.91 11.32
C ARG A 122 11.18 0.62 11.21
N ASP A 123 11.98 1.15 10.28
CA ASP A 123 12.10 2.60 10.10
C ASP A 123 10.77 3.19 9.61
N ILE A 124 10.04 2.47 8.75
CA ILE A 124 8.67 2.85 8.33
C ILE A 124 7.70 2.80 9.51
N HIS A 125 7.74 1.74 10.32
CA HIS A 125 6.88 1.63 11.50
C HIS A 125 7.16 2.72 12.54
N ASP A 126 8.43 3.04 12.74
CA ASP A 126 8.87 4.08 13.68
C ASP A 126 8.48 5.47 13.17
N LEU A 127 8.54 5.71 11.85
CA LEU A 127 8.08 6.95 11.22
C LEU A 127 6.58 7.17 11.37
N LEU A 128 5.79 6.10 11.21
CA LEU A 128 4.34 6.15 11.28
C LEU A 128 3.81 6.02 12.72
N ARG A 129 4.70 5.81 13.69
CA ARG A 129 4.36 5.80 15.10
C ARG A 129 3.75 7.14 15.48
N ASP A 130 2.66 7.10 16.22
CA ASP A 130 1.92 8.28 16.71
C ASP A 130 1.21 9.14 15.62
N THR A 131 1.34 8.79 14.33
CA THR A 131 0.60 9.45 13.24
C THR A 131 -0.83 8.93 13.03
N GLY A 132 -1.15 7.77 13.62
CA GLY A 132 -2.40 7.07 13.33
C GLY A 132 -2.46 6.41 11.94
N LEU A 133 -1.33 6.25 11.24
CA LEU A 133 -1.24 5.63 9.90
C LEU A 133 -0.48 4.29 9.87
N GLY A 134 -0.32 3.63 11.03
CA GLY A 134 0.29 2.29 11.08
C GLY A 134 -0.57 1.20 10.44
N ALA A 135 0.02 0.03 10.15
CA ALA A 135 -0.68 -1.13 9.58
C ALA A 135 -1.89 -1.62 10.42
N ASN A 136 -1.88 -1.37 11.74
CA ASN A 136 -2.98 -1.67 12.66
C ASN A 136 -3.85 -0.45 12.99
N ALA A 137 -3.63 0.69 12.34
CA ALA A 137 -4.39 1.87 12.64
C ALA A 137 -5.81 1.77 12.06
N TYR A 138 -6.77 2.35 12.78
CA TYR A 138 -8.19 2.48 12.36
C TYR A 138 -8.39 3.31 11.08
N SER A 139 -7.31 3.72 10.41
CA SER A 139 -7.32 4.47 9.16
C SER A 139 -7.81 3.62 7.97
N ILE A 140 -7.88 2.30 8.09
CA ILE A 140 -8.35 1.41 7.02
C ILE A 140 -9.39 0.44 7.57
N ILE A 141 -10.66 0.74 7.31
CA ILE A 141 -11.81 -0.08 7.72
C ILE A 141 -12.26 -0.95 6.52
N GLU A 142 -12.33 -2.26 6.72
CA GLU A 142 -12.83 -3.21 5.73
C GLU A 142 -14.13 -3.85 6.20
N GLY A 143 -14.93 -4.38 5.26
CA GLY A 143 -16.21 -5.03 5.58
C GLY A 143 -16.11 -6.09 6.67
N GLY A 144 -15.08 -6.94 6.63
CA GLY A 144 -14.88 -7.98 7.66
C GLY A 144 -14.55 -7.44 9.06
N MET A 145 -14.06 -6.21 9.19
CA MET A 145 -13.88 -5.57 10.50
C MET A 145 -15.22 -5.10 11.08
N ILE A 146 -16.16 -4.71 10.23
CA ILE A 146 -17.52 -4.35 10.65
C ILE A 146 -18.24 -5.59 11.16
N ASP A 147 -18.13 -6.71 10.44
CA ASP A 147 -18.73 -7.99 10.86
C ASP A 147 -18.20 -8.46 12.22
N ALA A 148 -16.91 -8.28 12.49
CA ALA A 148 -16.28 -8.62 13.77
C ALA A 148 -16.69 -7.71 14.94
N ILE A 149 -17.17 -6.50 14.66
CA ILE A 149 -17.70 -5.58 15.69
C ILE A 149 -19.18 -5.89 15.99
N LEU A 150 -19.90 -6.42 15.00
CA LEU A 150 -21.32 -6.74 15.10
C LEU A 150 -21.60 -8.15 15.67
N SER A 151 -20.57 -8.99 15.86
CA SER A 151 -20.63 -10.32 16.47
C SER A 151 -20.30 -10.30 17.95
#